data_AF-A0A0W0SBZ8-F1
#
_entry.id   AF-A0A0W0SBZ8-F1
#
_cell.length_a   1.000
_cell.length_b   1.000
_cell.length_c   1.000
_cell.angle_alpha   90.00
_cell.angle_beta   90.00
_cell.angle_gamma   90.00
#
_symmetry.space_group_name_H-M   'P 1'
#
loop_
_entity.id
_entity.type
_entity.pdbx_description
1 polymer ?
#
loop_
_entity_poly.entity_id
_entity_poly.type
_entity_poly.pdbx_seq_one_letter_code
_entity_poly.pdbx_strand_id
1 'polypeptide(L)'
;MANFSTFSVYEKEMRAFIDKVVETTSLEKDKITTWLYSDGVMQFRGGQAADYYPYVNENLKKFNHRPLISKQHSMGQILTGFMTLKNAFINQFAKEDPELKIKLEQLFILNLYSAIENHLPFIVIQSEISSELSAYQDKNGSLGPKEALQLTIKMFEEKRLKNPQLEEDFKNQLILMNEFLDDLSNKSLPSEQKFFKPTGNNNGTTTTTEQLTPK
;
A
#
# COMPACT_ATOMS: atom_id res chain seq x y z
N MET A 1 16.71 5.72 -1.76
CA MET A 1 15.34 5.26 -1.45
C MET A 1 15.42 3.80 -1.05
N ALA A 2 14.47 3.28 -0.28
CA ALA A 2 14.43 1.85 0.03
C ALA A 2 14.21 1.06 -1.26
N ASN A 3 14.97 -0.02 -1.45
CA ASN A 3 14.77 -0.98 -2.53
C ASN A 3 14.33 -2.28 -1.84
N PHE A 4 13.07 -2.64 -2.05
CA PHE A 4 12.43 -3.80 -1.44
C PHE A 4 12.76 -5.04 -2.26
N SER A 5 12.96 -6.18 -1.62
CA SER A 5 13.28 -7.43 -2.33
C SER A 5 12.04 -8.12 -2.91
N THR A 6 10.84 -7.69 -2.50
CA THR A 6 9.57 -8.33 -2.87
C THR A 6 8.42 -7.32 -2.99
N PHE A 7 7.43 -7.60 -3.83
CA PHE A 7 6.17 -6.86 -3.90
C PHE A 7 5.07 -7.51 -3.04
N SER A 8 5.35 -7.82 -1.78
CA SER A 8 4.40 -8.51 -0.88
C SER A 8 3.96 -9.86 -1.49
N VAL A 9 2.75 -10.31 -1.18
CA VAL A 9 2.17 -11.54 -1.74
C VAL A 9 2.08 -11.50 -3.26
N TYR A 10 2.04 -10.32 -3.87
CA TYR A 10 1.89 -10.11 -5.31
C TYR A 10 3.20 -10.18 -6.10
N GLU A 11 4.27 -10.73 -5.51
CA GLU A 11 5.58 -10.81 -6.16
C GLU A 11 5.51 -11.50 -7.52
N LYS A 12 4.81 -12.63 -7.61
CA LYS A 12 4.71 -13.42 -8.83
C LYS A 12 3.97 -12.66 -9.93
N GLU A 13 2.85 -12.04 -9.59
CA GLU A 13 2.04 -11.21 -10.48
C GLU A 13 2.83 -9.98 -10.92
N MET A 14 3.61 -9.38 -10.04
CA MET A 14 4.42 -8.21 -10.38
C MET A 14 5.54 -8.58 -11.37
N ARG A 15 6.21 -9.72 -11.17
CA ARG A 15 7.19 -10.23 -12.14
C ARG A 15 6.56 -10.52 -13.49
N ALA A 16 5.41 -11.19 -13.51
CA ALA A 16 4.68 -11.48 -14.74
C ALA A 16 4.24 -10.20 -15.47
N PHE A 17 3.79 -9.19 -14.72
CA PHE A 17 3.46 -7.87 -15.28
C PHE A 17 4.69 -7.21 -15.93
N ILE A 18 5.83 -7.18 -15.24
CA ILE A 18 7.09 -6.62 -15.76
C ILE A 18 7.48 -7.30 -17.07
N ASP A 19 7.50 -8.63 -17.07
CA ASP A 19 7.85 -9.41 -18.26
C ASP A 19 6.89 -9.08 -19.40
N LYS A 20 5.58 -8.98 -19.12
CA LYS A 20 4.59 -8.65 -20.15
C LYS A 20 4.73 -7.24 -20.71
N VAL A 21 5.08 -6.27 -19.87
CA VAL A 21 5.34 -4.90 -20.33
C VAL A 21 6.56 -4.88 -21.24
N VAL A 22 7.65 -5.55 -20.88
CA VAL A 22 8.89 -5.58 -21.67
C VAL A 22 8.71 -6.34 -22.99
N GLU A 23 7.92 -7.41 -23.00
CA GLU A 23 7.57 -8.14 -24.24
C GLU A 23 6.79 -7.29 -25.23
N THR A 24 6.00 -6.35 -24.74
CA THR A 24 5.01 -5.64 -25.56
C THR A 24 5.32 -4.16 -25.76
N THR A 25 6.34 -3.62 -25.10
CA THR A 25 6.72 -2.20 -25.18
C THR A 25 8.23 -2.06 -25.34
N SER A 26 8.71 -0.84 -25.60
CA SER A 26 10.14 -0.52 -25.65
C SER A 26 10.74 -0.19 -24.27
N LEU A 27 9.97 -0.35 -23.19
CA LEU A 27 10.42 -0.01 -21.84
C LEU A 27 11.46 -1.02 -21.33
N GLU A 28 12.50 -0.50 -20.66
CA GLU A 28 13.59 -1.32 -20.12
C GLU A 28 13.18 -2.04 -18.83
N LYS A 29 13.41 -3.36 -18.79
CA LYS A 29 13.10 -4.23 -17.65
C LYS A 29 13.67 -3.73 -16.33
N ASP A 30 14.93 -3.30 -16.35
CA ASP A 30 15.64 -2.87 -15.13
C ASP A 30 15.06 -1.58 -14.56
N LYS A 31 14.68 -0.62 -15.42
CA LYS A 31 14.03 0.62 -14.99
C LYS A 31 12.66 0.37 -14.36
N ILE A 32 11.86 -0.48 -15.01
CA ILE A 32 10.54 -0.88 -14.50
C ILE A 32 10.68 -1.58 -13.15
N THR A 33 11.57 -2.57 -13.07
CA THR A 33 11.80 -3.37 -11.86
C THR A 33 12.29 -2.47 -10.72
N THR A 34 13.31 -1.65 -10.96
CA THR A 34 13.85 -0.74 -9.95
C THR A 34 12.77 0.20 -9.43
N TRP A 35 11.95 0.78 -10.30
CA TRP A 35 10.89 1.69 -9.88
C TRP A 35 9.79 0.97 -9.09
N LEU A 36 9.31 -0.18 -9.57
CA LEU A 36 8.25 -0.93 -8.89
C LEU A 36 8.68 -1.39 -7.49
N TYR A 37 9.91 -1.86 -7.33
CA TYR A 37 10.46 -2.36 -6.07
C TYR A 37 11.02 -1.26 -5.18
N SER A 38 10.81 0.01 -5.52
CA SER A 38 11.12 1.15 -4.66
C SER A 38 9.88 2.02 -4.48
N ASP A 39 9.68 2.99 -5.37
CA ASP A 39 8.55 3.90 -5.34
C ASP A 39 7.21 3.16 -5.54
N GLY A 40 7.16 2.13 -6.38
CA GLY A 40 5.94 1.37 -6.62
C GLY A 40 5.37 0.74 -5.35
N VAL A 41 6.20 0.06 -4.54
CA VAL A 41 5.79 -0.48 -3.24
C VAL A 41 5.24 0.63 -2.35
N MET A 42 5.90 1.79 -2.30
CA MET A 42 5.45 2.93 -1.50
C MET A 42 4.11 3.50 -1.98
N GLN A 43 3.92 3.64 -3.30
CA GLN A 43 2.65 4.09 -3.90
C GLN A 43 1.52 3.13 -3.57
N PHE A 44 1.77 1.82 -3.68
CA PHE A 44 0.80 0.79 -3.34
C PHE A 44 0.39 0.86 -1.86
N ARG A 45 1.37 0.85 -0.94
CA ARG A 45 1.11 0.91 0.50
C ARG A 45 0.45 2.24 0.92
N GLY A 46 0.86 3.34 0.31
CA GLY A 46 0.25 4.65 0.53
C GLY A 46 -1.21 4.69 0.10
N GLY A 47 -1.54 4.11 -1.06
CA GLY A 47 -2.92 3.99 -1.52
C GLY A 47 -3.78 3.11 -0.60
N GLN A 48 -3.25 1.99 -0.09
CA GLN A 48 -3.96 1.13 0.87
C GLN A 48 -4.33 1.86 2.18
N ALA A 49 -3.50 2.82 2.60
CA ALA A 49 -3.66 3.53 3.86
C ALA A 49 -4.47 4.84 3.75
N ALA A 50 -4.75 5.33 2.53
CA ALA A 50 -5.25 6.68 2.27
C ALA A 50 -6.52 7.02 3.08
N ASP A 51 -7.49 6.12 3.09
CA ASP A 51 -8.78 6.32 3.78
C ASP A 51 -8.84 5.66 5.17
N TYR A 52 -7.81 4.89 5.54
CA TYR A 52 -7.82 4.10 6.77
C TYR A 52 -7.76 4.98 8.03
N TYR A 53 -6.81 5.91 8.12
CA TYR A 53 -6.67 6.75 9.30
C TYR A 53 -7.86 7.68 9.54
N PRO A 54 -8.43 8.36 8.51
CA PRO A 54 -9.69 9.08 8.66
C PRO A 54 -10.81 8.19 9.21
N TYR A 55 -10.96 6.98 8.68
CA TYR A 55 -11.97 6.03 9.14
C TYR A 55 -11.76 5.59 10.59
N VAL A 56 -10.52 5.32 11.00
CA VAL A 56 -10.16 5.01 12.39
C VAL A 56 -10.50 6.18 13.33
N ASN A 57 -10.13 7.41 12.96
CA ASN A 57 -10.39 8.59 13.77
C ASN A 57 -11.89 8.84 13.95
N GLU A 58 -12.68 8.63 12.90
CA GLU A 58 -14.13 8.74 12.97
C GLU A 58 -14.74 7.70 13.94
N ASN A 59 -14.29 6.45 13.86
CA ASN A 59 -14.76 5.39 14.75
C ASN A 59 -14.38 5.63 16.20
N LEU A 60 -13.13 6.04 16.47
CA LEU A 60 -12.70 6.42 17.81
C LEU A 60 -13.54 7.57 18.37
N LYS A 61 -13.83 8.60 17.56
CA LYS A 61 -14.64 9.74 17.99
C LYS A 61 -16.10 9.37 18.28
N LYS A 62 -16.70 8.50 17.47
CA LYS A 62 -18.13 8.16 17.56
C LYS A 62 -18.43 7.01 18.52
N PHE A 63 -17.55 6.02 18.58
CA PHE A 63 -17.80 4.74 19.23
C PHE A 63 -16.74 4.36 20.26
N ASN A 64 -15.68 5.17 20.43
CA ASN A 64 -14.55 4.91 21.33
C ASN A 64 -13.83 3.58 21.08
N HIS A 65 -13.91 3.04 19.87
CA HIS A 65 -13.18 1.85 19.45
C HIS A 65 -12.69 1.99 18.01
N ARG A 66 -11.66 1.25 17.64
CA ARG A 66 -11.17 1.14 16.26
C ARG A 66 -12.09 0.23 15.45
N PRO A 67 -12.13 0.38 14.11
CA PRO A 67 -12.97 -0.46 13.27
C PRO A 67 -12.52 -1.94 13.28
N LEU A 68 -13.50 -2.83 13.23
CA LEU A 68 -13.29 -4.20 12.80
C LEU A 68 -13.14 -4.22 11.28
N ILE A 69 -12.07 -4.84 10.81
CA ILE A 69 -11.70 -4.84 9.39
C ILE A 69 -12.21 -6.13 8.76
N SER A 70 -13.19 -5.99 7.88
CA SER A 70 -13.70 -7.11 7.10
C SER A 70 -12.80 -7.45 5.91
N LYS A 71 -12.98 -8.65 5.36
CA LYS A 71 -12.38 -9.06 4.08
C LYS A 71 -12.69 -8.03 2.98
N GLN A 72 -13.94 -7.59 2.86
CA GLN A 72 -14.37 -6.63 1.84
C GLN A 72 -13.67 -5.28 2.01
N HIS A 73 -13.48 -4.82 3.24
CA HIS A 73 -12.72 -3.61 3.50
C HIS A 73 -11.26 -3.77 3.04
N SER A 74 -10.63 -4.89 3.37
CA SER A 74 -9.24 -5.19 2.97
C SER A 74 -9.09 -5.27 1.45
N MET A 75 -10.02 -5.93 0.76
CA MET A 75 -10.07 -5.95 -0.71
C MET A 75 -10.20 -4.53 -1.29
N GLY A 76 -11.05 -3.68 -0.69
CA GLY A 76 -11.18 -2.27 -1.08
C GLY A 76 -9.87 -1.50 -0.93
N GLN A 77 -9.17 -1.66 0.19
CA GLN A 77 -7.86 -1.03 0.40
C GLN A 77 -6.82 -1.51 -0.62
N ILE A 78 -6.77 -2.81 -0.90
CA ILE A 78 -5.89 -3.40 -1.92
C ILE A 78 -6.19 -2.83 -3.30
N LEU A 79 -7.47 -2.74 -3.68
CA LEU A 79 -7.89 -2.13 -4.94
C LEU A 79 -7.42 -0.68 -5.03
N THR A 80 -7.65 0.13 -3.98
CA THR A 80 -7.17 1.52 -3.93
C THR A 80 -5.65 1.59 -4.06
N GLY A 81 -4.92 0.73 -3.36
CA GLY A 81 -3.46 0.62 -3.46
C GLY A 81 -2.99 0.37 -4.89
N PHE A 82 -3.59 -0.59 -5.57
CA PHE A 82 -3.24 -0.89 -6.96
C PHE A 82 -3.65 0.23 -7.92
N MET A 83 -4.78 0.91 -7.69
CA MET A 83 -5.19 2.06 -8.51
C MET A 83 -4.20 3.22 -8.37
N THR A 84 -3.72 3.49 -7.15
CA THR A 84 -2.64 4.46 -6.90
C THR A 84 -1.35 4.05 -7.62
N LEU A 85 -0.95 2.78 -7.49
CA LEU A 85 0.23 2.23 -8.18
C LEU A 85 0.12 2.40 -9.70
N LYS A 86 -1.02 2.02 -10.29
CA LYS A 86 -1.29 2.14 -11.73
C LYS A 86 -1.10 3.57 -12.21
N ASN A 87 -1.75 4.52 -11.53
CA ASN A 87 -1.71 5.93 -11.91
C ASN A 87 -0.28 6.49 -11.82
N ALA A 88 0.45 6.15 -10.75
CA ALA A 88 1.85 6.55 -10.59
C ALA A 88 2.75 5.92 -11.66
N PHE A 89 2.56 4.64 -11.97
CA PHE A 89 3.31 3.91 -12.99
C PHE A 89 3.12 4.52 -14.39
N ILE A 90 1.87 4.81 -14.78
CA ILE A 90 1.55 5.46 -16.06
C ILE A 90 2.17 6.86 -16.12
N ASN A 91 2.06 7.64 -15.05
CA ASN A 91 2.66 8.97 -15.01
C ASN A 91 4.21 8.91 -15.06
N GLN A 92 4.81 7.82 -14.60
CA GLN A 92 6.26 7.64 -14.67
C GLN A 92 6.74 7.24 -16.07
N PHE A 93 6.02 6.34 -16.76
CA PHE A 93 6.53 5.69 -17.97
C PHE A 93 5.81 6.09 -19.27
N ALA A 94 4.63 6.72 -19.18
CA ALA A 94 3.77 6.99 -20.34
C ALA A 94 3.02 8.33 -20.25
N LYS A 95 3.53 9.29 -19.47
CA LYS A 95 2.85 10.59 -19.24
C LYS A 95 2.50 11.33 -20.53
N GLU A 96 3.46 11.38 -21.45
CA GLU A 96 3.37 12.13 -22.71
C GLU A 96 3.10 11.21 -23.92
N ASP A 97 2.85 9.92 -23.70
CA ASP A 97 2.60 8.92 -24.76
C ASP A 97 1.21 8.28 -24.58
N PRO A 98 0.19 8.78 -25.30
CA PRO A 98 -1.18 8.29 -25.18
C PRO A 98 -1.36 6.83 -25.57
N GLU A 99 -0.62 6.35 -26.58
CA GLU A 99 -0.73 4.97 -27.05
C GLU A 99 -0.12 4.01 -26.04
N LEU A 100 1.06 4.33 -25.53
CA LEU A 100 1.71 3.57 -24.47
C LEU A 100 0.85 3.58 -23.20
N LYS A 101 0.25 4.72 -22.85
CA LYS A 101 -0.65 4.83 -21.69
C LYS A 101 -1.80 3.83 -21.76
N ILE A 102 -2.53 3.80 -22.88
CA ILE A 102 -3.66 2.87 -23.08
C ILE A 102 -3.20 1.43 -22.92
N LYS A 103 -2.04 1.10 -23.51
CA LYS A 103 -1.48 -0.25 -23.44
C LYS A 103 -1.10 -0.66 -22.01
N LEU A 104 -0.43 0.22 -21.27
CA LEU A 104 -0.07 -0.02 -19.88
C LEU A 104 -1.30 -0.14 -18.96
N GLU A 105 -2.34 0.67 -19.20
CA GLU A 105 -3.62 0.57 -18.46
C GLU A 105 -4.27 -0.80 -18.63
N GLN A 106 -4.35 -1.31 -19.85
CA GLN A 106 -4.93 -2.62 -20.15
C GLN A 106 -4.15 -3.76 -19.49
N LEU A 107 -2.82 -3.73 -19.59
CA LEU A 107 -1.95 -4.72 -18.94
C LEU A 107 -2.12 -4.72 -17.42
N PHE A 108 -2.23 -3.54 -16.82
CA PHE A 108 -2.37 -3.40 -15.38
C PHE A 108 -3.71 -3.94 -14.88
N ILE A 109 -4.82 -3.64 -15.58
CA ILE A 109 -6.16 -4.11 -15.21
C ILE A 109 -6.22 -5.64 -15.21
N LEU A 110 -5.66 -6.29 -16.22
CA LEU A 110 -5.64 -7.75 -16.30
C LEU A 110 -4.88 -8.35 -15.11
N ASN A 111 -3.71 -7.79 -14.78
CA ASN A 111 -2.88 -8.27 -13.68
C ASN A 111 -3.54 -8.05 -12.31
N LEU A 112 -4.18 -6.89 -12.12
CA LEU A 112 -4.89 -6.51 -10.89
C LEU A 112 -5.92 -7.56 -10.47
N TYR A 113 -6.85 -7.88 -11.36
CA TYR A 113 -7.97 -8.75 -11.01
C TYR A 113 -7.49 -10.15 -10.63
N SER A 114 -6.56 -10.71 -11.41
CA SER A 114 -5.95 -11.99 -11.10
C SER A 114 -5.21 -11.98 -9.76
N ALA A 115 -4.47 -10.91 -9.46
CA ALA A 115 -3.75 -10.78 -8.19
C ALA A 115 -4.69 -10.81 -6.96
N ILE A 116 -5.81 -10.09 -7.01
CA ILE A 116 -6.76 -10.05 -5.88
C ILE A 116 -7.44 -11.41 -5.70
N GLU A 117 -7.83 -12.07 -6.79
CA GLU A 117 -8.49 -13.38 -6.72
C GLU A 117 -7.55 -14.47 -6.21
N ASN A 118 -6.30 -14.52 -6.70
CA ASN A 118 -5.31 -15.52 -6.31
C ASN A 118 -5.00 -15.51 -4.81
N HIS A 119 -4.93 -14.31 -4.21
CA HIS A 119 -4.55 -14.14 -2.81
C HIS A 119 -5.74 -13.93 -1.87
N LEU A 120 -6.97 -14.20 -2.31
CA LEU A 120 -8.17 -14.01 -1.49
C LEU A 120 -8.10 -14.71 -0.12
N PRO A 121 -7.59 -15.96 0.01
CA PRO A 121 -7.42 -16.59 1.32
C PRO A 121 -6.47 -15.83 2.24
N PHE A 122 -5.38 -15.27 1.69
CA PHE A 122 -4.44 -14.48 2.46
C PHE A 122 -5.05 -13.13 2.90
N ILE A 123 -5.83 -12.49 2.03
CA ILE A 123 -6.54 -11.23 2.34
C ILE A 123 -7.48 -11.40 3.54
N VAL A 124 -8.14 -12.57 3.67
CA VAL A 124 -8.95 -12.87 4.86
C VAL A 124 -8.10 -12.81 6.13
N ILE A 125 -6.94 -13.46 6.13
CA ILE A 125 -6.02 -13.46 7.27
C ILE A 125 -5.52 -12.04 7.57
N GLN A 126 -5.19 -11.24 6.55
CA GLN A 126 -4.79 -9.84 6.74
C GLN A 126 -5.90 -9.03 7.44
N SER A 127 -7.17 -9.28 7.09
CA SER A 127 -8.32 -8.62 7.71
C SER A 127 -8.53 -9.03 9.17
N GLU A 128 -8.32 -10.31 9.48
CA GLU A 128 -8.34 -10.82 10.86
C GLU A 128 -7.25 -10.18 11.70
N ILE A 129 -6.00 -10.20 11.21
CA ILE A 129 -4.85 -9.61 11.92
C ILE A 129 -5.08 -8.11 12.16
N SER A 130 -5.60 -7.39 11.17
CA SER A 130 -5.91 -5.96 11.31
C SER A 130 -6.96 -5.71 12.39
N SER A 131 -7.98 -6.58 12.49
CA SER A 131 -8.99 -6.51 13.54
C SER A 131 -8.43 -6.87 14.92
N GLU A 132 -7.59 -7.90 15.00
CA GLU A 132 -6.89 -8.32 16.22
C GLU A 132 -5.96 -7.21 16.74
N LEU A 133 -5.25 -6.53 15.84
CA LEU A 133 -4.43 -5.37 16.18
C LEU A 133 -5.28 -4.19 16.69
N SER A 134 -6.38 -3.86 16.02
CA SER A 134 -7.32 -2.83 16.48
C SER A 134 -7.83 -3.13 17.90
N ALA A 135 -8.31 -4.36 18.13
CA ALA A 135 -8.79 -4.79 19.44
C ALA A 135 -7.70 -4.73 20.52
N TYR A 136 -6.47 -5.10 20.17
CA TYR A 136 -5.33 -4.96 21.07
C TYR A 136 -5.08 -3.49 21.44
N GLN A 137 -5.09 -2.57 20.47
CA GLN A 137 -4.86 -1.15 20.73
C GLN A 137 -6.01 -0.47 21.49
N ASP A 138 -7.24 -0.92 21.31
CA ASP A 138 -8.38 -0.44 22.09
C ASP A 138 -8.26 -0.85 23.56
N LYS A 139 -7.76 -2.07 23.83
CA LYS A 139 -7.58 -2.59 25.19
C LYS A 139 -6.32 -2.04 25.89
N ASN A 140 -5.22 -1.91 25.16
CA ASN A 140 -3.89 -1.66 25.74
C ASN A 140 -3.32 -0.26 25.42
N GLY A 141 -4.04 0.54 24.65
CA GLY A 141 -3.61 1.86 24.19
C GLY A 141 -2.97 1.86 22.80
N SER A 142 -2.81 3.06 22.24
CA SER A 142 -2.19 3.24 20.93
C SER A 142 -0.74 2.78 20.92
N LEU A 143 -0.34 2.08 19.85
CA LEU A 143 1.05 1.72 19.60
C LEU A 143 1.69 2.72 18.63
N GLY A 144 2.98 3.00 18.81
CA GLY A 144 3.77 3.68 17.80
C GLY A 144 3.92 2.82 16.54
N PRO A 145 4.32 3.40 15.39
CA PRO A 145 4.40 2.66 14.13
C PRO A 145 5.32 1.44 14.18
N LYS A 146 6.45 1.55 14.89
CA LYS A 146 7.43 0.46 15.03
C LYS A 146 6.84 -0.69 15.86
N GLU A 147 6.28 -0.38 17.01
CA GLU A 147 5.70 -1.37 17.93
C GLU A 147 4.46 -2.04 17.31
N ALA A 148 3.64 -1.27 16.60
CA ALA A 148 2.52 -1.80 15.84
C ALA A 148 2.98 -2.79 14.76
N LEU A 149 4.02 -2.44 13.99
CA LEU A 149 4.56 -3.32 12.96
C LEU A 149 5.18 -4.59 13.55
N GLN A 150 5.95 -4.48 14.64
CA GLN A 150 6.51 -5.64 15.35
C GLN A 150 5.43 -6.60 15.84
N LEU A 151 4.37 -6.08 16.45
CA LEU A 151 3.24 -6.91 16.90
C LEU A 151 2.53 -7.56 15.72
N THR A 152 2.33 -6.81 14.64
CA THR A 152 1.70 -7.32 13.41
C THR A 152 2.54 -8.47 12.81
N ILE A 153 3.87 -8.32 12.73
CA ILE A 153 4.79 -9.38 12.26
C ILE A 153 4.60 -10.65 13.09
N LYS A 154 4.55 -10.53 14.42
CA LYS A 154 4.31 -11.66 15.32
C LYS A 154 2.97 -12.35 15.03
N MET A 155 1.89 -11.58 14.84
CA MET A 155 0.57 -12.11 14.48
C MET A 155 0.59 -12.85 13.13
N PHE A 156 1.32 -12.33 12.13
CA PHE A 156 1.52 -13.03 10.86
C PHE A 156 2.28 -14.35 11.03
N GLU A 157 3.36 -14.38 11.81
CA GLU A 157 4.11 -15.62 12.09
C GLU A 157 3.22 -16.67 12.78
N GLU A 158 2.41 -16.27 13.76
CA GLU A 158 1.48 -17.18 14.44
C GLU A 158 0.40 -17.74 13.49
N LYS A 159 -0.10 -16.93 12.55
CA LYS A 159 -1.06 -17.36 11.53
C LYS A 159 -0.41 -18.20 10.44
N ARG A 160 0.86 -17.95 10.09
CA ARG A 160 1.64 -18.75 9.11
C ARG A 160 1.70 -20.21 9.51
N LEU A 161 2.03 -20.47 10.78
CA LEU A 161 2.11 -21.84 11.33
C LEU A 161 0.79 -22.62 11.23
N LYS A 162 -0.34 -21.92 11.17
CA LYS A 162 -1.69 -22.50 11.06
C LYS A 162 -2.17 -22.63 9.60
N ASN A 163 -1.44 -22.07 8.64
CA ASN A 163 -1.84 -21.98 7.24
C ASN A 163 -0.70 -22.36 6.29
N PRO A 164 -0.17 -23.60 6.37
CA PRO A 164 0.97 -24.04 5.57
C PRO A 164 0.75 -23.96 4.06
N GLN A 165 -0.51 -23.99 3.61
CA GLN A 165 -0.88 -23.84 2.20
C GLN A 165 -0.63 -22.43 1.63
N LEU A 166 -0.37 -21.44 2.50
CA LEU A 166 -0.08 -20.04 2.13
C LEU A 166 1.37 -19.65 2.44
N GLU A 167 2.29 -20.62 2.57
CA GLU A 167 3.67 -20.37 3.00
C GLU A 167 4.39 -19.31 2.16
N GLU A 168 4.21 -19.32 0.83
CA GLU A 168 4.84 -18.34 -0.06
C GLU A 168 4.29 -16.92 0.17
N ASP A 169 2.97 -16.77 0.31
CA ASP A 169 2.33 -15.49 0.62
C ASP A 169 2.83 -14.93 1.96
N PHE A 170 2.85 -15.77 3.01
CA PHE A 170 3.37 -15.36 4.30
C PHE A 170 4.85 -14.96 4.22
N LYS A 171 5.68 -15.76 3.55
CA LYS A 171 7.11 -15.48 3.39
C LYS A 171 7.33 -14.11 2.73
N ASN A 172 6.69 -13.84 1.60
CA ASN A 172 6.87 -12.58 0.89
C ASN A 172 6.34 -11.39 1.69
N GLN A 173 5.17 -11.54 2.35
CA GLN A 173 4.63 -10.50 3.22
C GLN A 173 5.55 -10.20 4.40
N LEU A 174 6.08 -11.23 5.06
CA LEU A 174 6.96 -11.09 6.22
C LEU A 174 8.31 -10.47 5.83
N ILE A 175 8.88 -10.83 4.68
CA ILE A 175 10.09 -10.17 4.15
C ILE A 175 9.84 -8.68 4.02
N LEU A 176 8.76 -8.28 3.33
CA LEU A 176 8.45 -6.86 3.14
C LEU A 176 8.22 -6.13 4.46
N MET A 177 7.51 -6.75 5.41
CA MET A 177 7.26 -6.15 6.72
C MET A 177 8.56 -5.93 7.52
N ASN A 178 9.51 -6.87 7.44
CA ASN A 178 10.81 -6.71 8.09
C ASN A 178 11.65 -5.61 7.42
N GLU A 179 11.63 -5.53 6.09
CA GLU A 179 12.29 -4.42 5.37
C GLU A 179 11.74 -3.05 5.77
N PHE A 180 10.41 -2.93 5.95
CA PHE A 180 9.80 -1.71 6.51
C PHE A 180 10.20 -1.45 7.96
N LEU A 181 10.31 -2.50 8.78
CA LEU A 181 10.71 -2.36 10.18
C LEU A 181 12.16 -1.88 10.30
N ASP A 182 13.04 -2.37 9.43
CA ASP A 182 14.43 -1.94 9.33
C ASP A 182 14.53 -0.49 8.87
N ASP A 183 13.75 -0.09 7.85
CA ASP A 183 13.69 1.30 7.38
C ASP A 183 13.21 2.26 8.50
N LEU A 184 12.18 1.87 9.26
CA LEU A 184 11.69 2.62 10.43
C LEU A 184 12.71 2.70 11.57
N SER A 185 13.57 1.69 11.71
CA SER A 185 14.58 1.63 12.77
C SER A 185 15.85 2.41 12.40
N ASN A 186 16.18 2.50 11.11
CA ASN A 186 17.41 3.12 10.61
C ASN A 186 17.24 4.59 10.22
N LYS A 187 16.01 5.06 9.95
CA LYS A 187 15.72 6.49 9.76
C LYS A 187 15.45 7.14 11.11
N SER A 188 16.32 8.07 11.54
CA SER A 188 15.97 9.04 12.59
C SER A 188 14.67 9.75 12.15
N LEU A 189 13.56 9.43 12.83
CA LEU A 189 12.23 9.98 12.54
C LEU A 189 12.33 11.50 12.29
N PRO A 190 12.07 12.01 11.08
CA PRO A 190 11.79 13.43 10.93
C PRO A 190 10.56 13.71 11.76
N SER A 191 10.60 14.74 12.61
CA SER A 191 9.57 15.16 13.56
C SER A 191 8.22 15.56 12.92
N GLU A 192 8.04 15.31 11.62
CA GLU A 192 6.79 15.49 10.90
C GLU A 192 6.57 14.29 10.00
N GLN A 193 5.48 13.56 10.22
CA GLN A 193 5.00 12.48 9.37
C GLN A 193 4.84 12.96 7.92
N LYS A 194 5.89 12.77 7.11
CA LYS A 194 5.88 12.93 5.64
C LYS A 194 5.92 11.58 4.92
N PHE A 195 5.73 10.46 5.63
CA PHE A 195 5.74 9.12 5.03
C PHE A 195 4.50 8.84 4.15
N PHE A 196 3.41 9.60 4.32
CA PHE A 196 2.13 9.37 3.62
C PHE A 196 1.45 10.68 3.20
N LYS A 197 2.17 11.59 2.54
CA LYS A 197 1.48 12.62 1.76
C LYS A 197 1.39 12.15 0.31
N PRO A 198 0.19 12.02 -0.28
CA PRO A 198 0.10 12.00 -1.73
C PRO A 198 0.75 13.30 -2.21
N THR A 199 1.62 13.21 -3.21
CA THR A 199 2.19 14.38 -3.89
C THR A 199 1.04 15.24 -4.38
N GLY A 200 0.73 16.29 -3.61
CA GLY A 200 -0.20 17.32 -4.01
C GLY A 200 0.40 18.10 -5.18
N ASN A 201 -0.44 18.37 -6.17
CA ASN A 201 -0.15 19.30 -7.24
C ASN A 201 0.46 20.58 -6.67
N ASN A 202 1.66 20.92 -7.13
CA ASN A 202 2.16 22.28 -7.07
C ASN A 202 1.23 23.14 -7.92
N ASN A 203 0.35 23.90 -7.27
CA ASN A 203 -0.16 25.15 -7.81
C ASN A 203 -0.07 26.23 -6.74
N GLY A 204 0.94 27.08 -6.95
CA GLY A 204 0.93 28.53 -6.71
C GLY A 204 0.11 29.05 -5.53
N THR A 205 0.84 29.44 -4.51
CA THR A 205 0.58 30.65 -3.72
C THR A 205 0.12 31.80 -4.63
N THR A 206 -1.13 32.22 -4.49
CA THR A 206 -1.52 33.62 -4.67
C THR A 206 -2.62 33.93 -3.67
N THR A 207 -2.23 34.69 -2.66
CA THR A 207 -3.05 35.43 -1.72
C THR A 207 -4.00 36.36 -2.47
N THR A 208 -5.30 36.25 -2.22
CA THR A 208 -6.22 37.37 -2.40
C THR A 208 -7.16 37.44 -1.21
N THR A 209 -6.90 38.45 -0.39
CA THR A 209 -7.78 38.94 0.66
C THR A 209 -8.95 39.64 -0.01
N GLU A 210 -10.16 39.12 0.12
CA GLU A 210 -11.37 39.93 -0.12
C GLU A 210 -12.24 39.93 1.12
N GLN A 211 -12.40 41.15 1.64
CA GLN A 211 -13.21 41.52 2.78
C GLN A 211 -14.70 41.29 2.47
N LEU A 212 -15.38 40.59 3.36
CA LEU A 212 -16.83 40.64 3.48
C LEU A 212 -17.24 42.03 3.98
N THR A 213 -17.95 42.80 3.15
CA THR A 213 -18.82 43.89 3.62
C THR A 213 -20.28 43.49 3.42
N PRO A 214 -21.14 43.66 4.44
CA PRO A 214 -22.56 43.32 4.34
C PRO A 214 -23.38 44.48 3.73
N LYS A 215 -24.39 44.14 2.92
CA LYS A 215 -25.61 44.91 2.69
C LYS A 215 -26.78 43.96 2.62
#